data_AF-A0A3E2TM87-F1
#
_entry.id   AF-A0A3E2TM87-F1
#
_cell.length_a   1.000
_cell.length_b   1.000
_cell.length_c   1.000
_cell.angle_alpha   90.00
_cell.angle_beta   90.00
_cell.angle_gamma   90.00
#
_symmetry.space_group_name_H-M   'P 1'
#
loop_
_entity.id
_entity.type
_entity.pdbx_description
1 polymer ?
#
loop_
_entity_poly.entity_id
_entity_poly.type
_entity_poly.pdbx_seq_one_letter_code
_entity_poly.pdbx_strand_id
1 'polypeptide(L)'
;MFRFEEDGMYQMPVHFGPCCGPRRGPDGERLYKKGSQESTQHMLVYETDAKAVSRYLPEGFSVRMPYIIITHKMHRNLPWLAGHGYNVTTFNVPVTYCGTNDEIKGQYQLAIWENHADPIICGREQLGYSKIYADITDIYEEEDGTYAALSSWNFEFLKLHFKMDEKPDDLSEMQKVLFDEENEGIMHYKYIPHSEAGFNKADVQYVTITPKTFPAPEDAKPLPQPERVWGNASLEWWIPEWKDMPTQYHIVQGLASLPILRVVGASKVHLCIIMMFIIKRLLSKKVK
;
A
#
# COMPACT_ATOMS: atom_id res chain seq x y z
N MET A 1 -31.90 -1.30 23.11
CA MET A 1 -31.22 -2.46 22.50
C MET A 1 -30.57 -1.99 21.20
N PHE A 2 -29.35 -2.42 20.90
CA PHE A 2 -28.67 -2.07 19.64
C PHE A 2 -29.41 -2.64 18.43
N ARG A 3 -29.45 -1.86 17.33
CA ARG A 3 -29.95 -2.26 16.02
C ARG A 3 -29.08 -1.60 14.95
N PHE A 4 -28.89 -2.29 13.83
CA PHE A 4 -28.25 -1.71 12.66
C PHE A 4 -29.16 -0.66 12.03
N GLU A 5 -28.55 0.43 11.58
CA GLU A 5 -29.13 1.48 10.73
C GLU A 5 -29.03 1.03 9.27
N GLU A 6 -30.06 1.29 8.46
CA GLU A 6 -30.16 0.84 7.07
C GLU A 6 -28.98 1.34 6.21
N ASP A 7 -28.59 2.61 6.37
CA ASP A 7 -27.48 3.24 5.65
C ASP A 7 -26.17 3.30 6.47
N GLY A 8 -26.08 2.54 7.56
CA GLY A 8 -24.92 2.51 8.43
C GLY A 8 -23.75 1.74 7.79
N MET A 9 -22.57 2.35 7.77
CA MET A 9 -21.31 1.64 7.50
C MET A 9 -20.74 1.17 8.82
N TYR A 10 -20.47 -0.12 9.00
CA TYR A 10 -20.06 -0.69 10.29
C TYR A 10 -18.66 -1.31 10.25
N GLN A 11 -17.97 -1.19 11.39
CA GLN A 11 -16.81 -1.96 11.79
C GLN A 11 -16.93 -2.26 13.28
N MET A 12 -16.23 -3.29 13.77
CA MET A 12 -16.25 -3.56 15.20
C MET A 12 -15.60 -2.41 15.98
N PRO A 13 -16.10 -2.05 17.17
CA PRO A 13 -17.30 -2.59 17.85
C PRO A 13 -18.62 -1.97 17.33
N VAL A 14 -19.47 -2.78 16.70
CA VAL A 14 -20.67 -2.30 15.95
C VAL A 14 -21.75 -1.65 16.82
N HIS A 15 -21.81 -2.01 18.11
CA HIS A 15 -22.88 -1.58 19.01
C HIS A 15 -22.77 -0.11 19.45
N PHE A 16 -21.68 0.58 19.08
CA PHE A 16 -21.52 2.02 19.26
C PHE A 16 -21.94 2.84 18.02
N GLY A 17 -22.62 2.20 17.07
CA GLY A 17 -23.12 2.85 15.86
C GLY A 17 -22.21 2.69 14.66
N PRO A 18 -22.58 3.30 13.52
CA PRO A 18 -21.79 3.25 12.30
C PRO A 18 -20.36 3.80 12.49
N CYS A 19 -19.36 3.16 11.88
CA CYS A 19 -17.98 3.60 11.94
C CYS A 19 -17.77 4.92 11.19
N CYS A 20 -16.96 5.78 11.78
CA CYS A 20 -16.31 6.90 11.09
C CYS A 20 -15.02 6.41 10.42
N GLY A 21 -14.62 7.08 9.35
CA GLY A 21 -13.36 6.80 8.72
C GLY A 21 -13.23 7.42 7.34
N PRO A 22 -12.30 6.93 6.53
CA PRO A 22 -11.97 7.52 5.24
C PRO A 22 -13.16 7.62 4.26
N ARG A 23 -14.15 6.74 4.44
CA ARG A 23 -15.35 6.66 3.60
C ARG A 23 -16.54 7.39 4.20
N ARG A 24 -16.59 7.69 5.50
CA ARG A 24 -17.79 8.23 6.16
C ARG A 24 -17.38 9.12 7.33
N GLY A 25 -17.77 10.39 7.29
CA GLY A 25 -17.59 11.32 8.38
C GLY A 25 -18.58 11.10 9.54
N PRO A 26 -18.46 11.90 10.61
CA PRO A 26 -19.33 11.81 11.79
C PRO A 26 -20.82 11.93 11.46
N ASP A 27 -21.17 12.75 10.47
CA ASP A 27 -22.55 13.02 10.06
C ASP A 27 -22.98 12.16 8.86
N GLY A 28 -22.22 11.11 8.56
CA GLY A 28 -22.47 10.22 7.41
C GLY A 28 -21.97 10.75 6.07
N GLU A 29 -21.38 11.93 6.03
CA GLU A 29 -20.94 12.60 4.82
C GLU A 29 -19.68 11.98 4.22
N ARG A 30 -19.46 12.17 2.91
CA ARG A 30 -18.15 11.90 2.31
C ARG A 30 -17.21 13.08 2.56
N LEU A 31 -15.97 12.78 2.95
CA LEU A 31 -15.00 13.80 3.37
C LEU A 31 -14.08 14.31 2.26
N TYR A 32 -14.30 13.89 1.01
CA TYR A 32 -13.47 14.27 -0.14
C TYR A 32 -13.48 15.77 -0.46
N LYS A 33 -14.45 16.52 0.07
CA LYS A 33 -14.61 17.97 -0.13
C LYS A 33 -13.92 18.83 0.94
N LYS A 34 -13.52 18.26 2.07
CA LYS A 34 -13.05 19.03 3.23
C LYS A 34 -11.55 19.28 3.15
N GLY A 35 -11.11 20.28 2.38
CA GLY A 35 -9.71 20.75 2.39
C GLY A 35 -8.72 19.91 1.55
N SER A 36 -7.52 20.47 1.35
CA SER A 36 -6.43 19.81 0.62
C SER A 36 -5.74 18.78 1.51
N GLN A 37 -5.65 17.54 1.03
CA GLN A 37 -4.86 16.48 1.65
C GLN A 37 -3.49 16.47 1.00
N GLU A 38 -2.45 16.35 1.79
CA GLU A 38 -1.09 16.35 1.29
C GLU A 38 -0.50 14.95 1.35
N SER A 39 0.18 14.55 0.27
CA SER A 39 0.94 13.31 0.22
C SER A 39 2.29 13.56 -0.42
N THR A 40 3.35 13.39 0.36
CA THR A 40 4.71 13.32 -0.15
C THR A 40 5.09 11.86 -0.31
N GLN A 41 5.62 11.49 -1.48
CA GLN A 41 5.95 10.11 -1.82
C GLN A 41 7.39 10.03 -2.32
N HIS A 42 8.15 9.08 -1.76
CA HIS A 42 9.45 8.69 -2.28
C HIS A 42 9.37 7.25 -2.75
N MET A 43 9.76 7.03 -4.00
CA MET A 43 9.68 5.74 -4.67
C MET A 43 11.08 5.26 -4.99
N LEU A 44 11.37 3.99 -4.75
CA LEU A 44 12.58 3.28 -5.15
C LEU A 44 12.15 2.10 -6.02
N VAL A 45 12.81 1.90 -7.15
CA VAL A 45 12.59 0.74 -8.02
C VAL A 45 13.88 -0.05 -8.14
N TYR A 46 13.81 -1.37 -7.90
CA TYR A 46 14.91 -2.28 -8.16
C TYR A 46 14.45 -3.50 -8.97
N GLU A 47 15.35 -3.99 -9.81
CA GLU A 47 15.21 -5.22 -10.57
C GLU A 47 15.49 -6.43 -9.66
N THR A 48 14.64 -7.46 -9.74
CA THR A 48 14.73 -8.68 -8.92
C THR A 48 14.59 -9.95 -9.76
N ASP A 49 14.66 -11.12 -9.12
CA ASP A 49 14.43 -12.39 -9.78
C ASP A 49 12.92 -12.72 -9.83
N ALA A 50 12.37 -12.92 -11.04
CA ALA A 50 10.97 -13.22 -11.24
C ALA A 50 10.53 -14.50 -10.50
N LYS A 51 11.37 -15.53 -10.49
CA LYS A 51 11.05 -16.82 -9.83
C LYS A 51 11.00 -16.66 -8.32
N ALA A 52 11.87 -15.83 -7.75
CA ALA A 52 11.88 -15.52 -6.33
C ALA A 52 10.56 -14.87 -5.91
N VAL A 53 10.08 -13.89 -6.68
CA VAL A 53 8.80 -13.21 -6.42
C VAL A 53 7.60 -14.14 -6.61
N SER A 54 7.60 -15.00 -7.63
CA SER A 54 6.49 -15.93 -7.90
C SER A 54 6.14 -16.83 -6.70
N ARG A 55 7.09 -17.09 -5.79
CA ARG A 55 6.84 -17.87 -4.56
C ARG A 55 5.90 -17.18 -3.57
N TYR A 56 5.76 -15.86 -3.66
CA TYR A 56 4.92 -15.05 -2.77
C TYR A 56 3.61 -14.58 -3.44
N LEU A 57 3.37 -15.00 -4.69
CA LEU A 57 2.16 -14.66 -5.42
C LEU A 57 1.08 -15.72 -5.20
N PRO A 58 -0.17 -15.33 -4.88
CA PRO A 58 -1.28 -16.27 -4.83
C PRO A 58 -1.54 -16.93 -6.19
N GLU A 59 -2.30 -18.03 -6.18
CA GLU A 59 -2.75 -18.65 -7.42
C GLU A 59 -3.51 -17.66 -8.32
N GLY A 60 -3.25 -17.77 -9.63
CA GLY A 60 -3.81 -16.88 -10.65
C GLY A 60 -2.91 -15.68 -10.97
N PHE A 61 -1.91 -15.37 -10.15
CA PHE A 61 -0.95 -14.31 -10.43
C PHE A 61 0.32 -14.83 -11.10
N SER A 62 0.84 -14.05 -12.05
CA SER A 62 2.17 -14.24 -12.65
C SER A 62 2.91 -12.91 -12.73
N VAL A 63 4.24 -12.95 -12.54
CA VAL A 63 5.09 -11.75 -12.67
C VAL A 63 5.06 -11.27 -14.12
N ARG A 64 4.74 -9.98 -14.34
CA ARG A 64 4.75 -9.35 -15.67
C ARG A 64 6.04 -8.57 -15.89
N MET A 65 6.52 -7.87 -14.86
CA MET A 65 7.83 -7.22 -14.87
C MET A 65 8.53 -7.53 -13.53
N PRO A 66 9.80 -7.95 -13.54
CA PRO A 66 10.49 -8.39 -12.33
C PRO A 66 11.10 -7.21 -11.56
N TYR A 67 10.26 -6.24 -11.18
CA TYR A 67 10.68 -5.11 -10.36
C TYR A 67 9.92 -5.08 -9.05
N ILE A 68 10.61 -4.67 -7.99
CA ILE A 68 9.98 -4.27 -6.74
C ILE A 68 9.94 -2.75 -6.70
N ILE A 69 8.74 -2.22 -6.50
CA ILE A 69 8.47 -0.80 -6.33
C ILE A 69 8.22 -0.58 -4.84
N ILE A 70 9.18 0.02 -4.17
CA ILE A 70 9.04 0.47 -2.79
C ILE A 70 8.51 1.89 -2.83
N THR A 71 7.47 2.20 -2.06
CA THR A 71 6.99 3.58 -1.92
C THR A 71 6.82 3.94 -0.45
N HIS A 72 7.60 4.89 0.02
CA HIS A 72 7.41 5.56 1.29
C HIS A 72 6.50 6.78 1.09
N LYS A 73 5.47 6.94 1.92
CA LYS A 73 4.47 8.00 1.82
C LYS A 73 4.28 8.65 3.17
N MET A 74 4.18 9.98 3.16
CA MET A 74 3.76 10.78 4.29
C MET A 74 2.43 11.46 3.94
N HIS A 75 1.35 11.05 4.61
CA HIS A 75 0.05 11.68 4.47
C HIS A 75 -0.15 12.70 5.59
N ARG A 76 -0.58 13.92 5.24
CA ARG A 76 -0.83 15.01 6.19
C ARG A 76 -2.18 15.68 5.90
N ASN A 77 -2.71 16.37 6.91
CA ASN A 77 -3.93 17.15 6.80
C ASN A 77 -5.14 16.33 6.34
N LEU A 78 -5.31 15.11 6.88
CA LEU A 78 -6.37 14.20 6.46
C LEU A 78 -7.71 14.53 7.17
N PRO A 79 -8.78 14.89 6.44
CA PRO A 79 -10.04 15.34 7.04
C PRO A 79 -10.74 14.26 7.85
N TRP A 80 -10.61 13.01 7.41
CA TRP A 80 -11.19 11.85 8.10
C TRP A 80 -10.46 11.48 9.39
N LEU A 81 -9.29 12.07 9.60
CA LEU A 81 -8.54 12.04 10.86
C LEU A 81 -8.47 13.43 11.48
N ALA A 82 -9.45 14.31 11.24
CA ALA A 82 -9.52 15.65 11.83
C ALA A 82 -8.23 16.50 11.65
N GLY A 83 -7.53 16.34 10.52
CA GLY A 83 -6.30 17.06 10.20
C GLY A 83 -5.00 16.33 10.54
N HIS A 84 -5.07 15.19 11.22
CA HIS A 84 -3.90 14.35 11.48
C HIS A 84 -3.38 13.65 10.20
N GLY A 85 -2.27 12.93 10.34
CA GLY A 85 -1.57 12.25 9.27
C GLY A 85 -0.95 10.93 9.74
N TYR A 86 -0.45 10.15 8.78
CA TYR A 86 0.26 8.90 9.03
C TYR A 86 1.25 8.62 7.88
N ASN A 87 2.19 7.73 8.15
CA ASN A 87 3.18 7.28 7.17
C ASN A 87 2.87 5.86 6.70
N VAL A 88 3.30 5.56 5.48
CA VAL A 88 3.04 4.29 4.80
C VAL A 88 4.29 3.86 4.05
N THR A 89 4.63 2.58 4.09
CA THR A 89 5.61 1.99 3.15
C THR A 89 4.99 0.79 2.45
N THR A 90 5.03 0.78 1.12
CA THR A 90 4.43 -0.28 0.30
C THR A 90 5.45 -1.00 -0.56
N PHE A 91 5.26 -2.30 -0.78
CA PHE A 91 6.05 -3.15 -1.68
C PHE A 91 5.13 -3.71 -2.76
N ASN A 92 5.33 -3.27 -3.99
CA ASN A 92 4.49 -3.65 -5.12
C ASN A 92 5.32 -4.34 -6.20
N VAL A 93 4.73 -5.31 -6.89
CA VAL A 93 5.31 -5.96 -8.07
C VAL A 93 4.32 -5.91 -9.25
N PRO A 94 4.75 -5.56 -10.47
CA PRO A 94 3.93 -5.68 -11.68
C PRO A 94 3.59 -7.14 -12.03
N VAL A 95 2.31 -7.44 -12.18
CA VAL A 95 1.77 -8.79 -12.39
C VAL A 95 0.66 -8.80 -13.44
N THR A 96 0.35 -10.01 -13.91
CA THR A 96 -0.94 -10.34 -14.54
C THR A 96 -1.71 -11.24 -13.58
N TYR A 97 -3.00 -10.96 -13.38
CA TYR A 97 -3.94 -11.82 -12.66
C TYR A 97 -4.92 -12.46 -13.64
N CYS A 98 -4.96 -13.78 -13.68
CA CYS A 98 -5.93 -14.57 -14.44
C CYS A 98 -6.92 -15.22 -13.47
N GLY A 99 -8.05 -14.56 -13.26
CA GLY A 99 -9.22 -15.07 -12.55
C GLY A 99 -10.04 -16.04 -13.39
N THR A 100 -11.30 -16.28 -13.00
CA THR A 100 -12.20 -17.12 -13.81
C THR A 100 -12.65 -16.41 -15.08
N ASN A 101 -13.02 -15.12 -14.96
CA ASN A 101 -13.56 -14.31 -16.04
C ASN A 101 -12.77 -13.01 -16.28
N ASP A 102 -11.71 -12.78 -15.51
CA ASP A 102 -10.95 -11.54 -15.51
C ASP A 102 -9.47 -11.85 -15.86
N GLU A 103 -8.92 -11.15 -16.83
CA GLU A 103 -7.47 -11.00 -17.00
C GLU A 103 -7.13 -9.54 -16.72
N ILE A 104 -6.33 -9.29 -15.69
CA ILE A 104 -6.01 -7.93 -15.25
C ILE A 104 -4.50 -7.76 -15.17
N LYS A 105 -4.00 -6.71 -15.81
CA LYS A 105 -2.61 -6.30 -15.71
C LYS A 105 -2.51 -5.20 -14.68
N GLY A 106 -1.64 -5.35 -13.69
CA GLY A 106 -1.53 -4.35 -12.63
C GLY A 106 -0.38 -4.61 -11.68
N GLN A 107 -0.52 -4.17 -10.44
CA GLN A 107 0.47 -4.43 -9.40
C GLN A 107 -0.13 -5.29 -8.29
N TYR A 108 0.59 -6.29 -7.81
CA TYR A 108 0.25 -6.96 -6.56
C TYR A 108 1.02 -6.33 -5.42
N GLN A 109 0.33 -5.93 -4.35
CA GLN A 109 0.96 -5.38 -3.16
C GLN A 109 1.36 -6.51 -2.20
N LEU A 110 2.65 -6.87 -2.23
CA LEU A 110 3.23 -7.93 -1.41
C LEU A 110 3.08 -7.61 0.09
N ALA A 111 3.40 -6.37 0.46
CA ALA A 111 3.29 -5.90 1.84
C ALA A 111 3.03 -4.39 1.89
N ILE A 112 2.39 -3.96 2.98
CA ILE A 112 2.17 -2.55 3.29
C ILE A 112 2.22 -2.37 4.80
N TRP A 113 3.11 -1.50 5.25
CA TRP A 113 3.19 -1.02 6.62
C TRP A 113 2.59 0.37 6.74
N GLU A 114 1.85 0.62 7.82
CA GLU A 114 1.38 1.94 8.22
C GLU A 114 1.68 2.16 9.71
N ASN A 115 1.88 3.41 10.13
CA ASN A 115 2.18 3.74 11.54
C ASN A 115 0.97 4.16 12.37
N HIS A 116 -0.26 3.89 11.89
CA HIS A 116 -1.48 4.17 12.63
C HIS A 116 -2.53 3.08 12.44
N ALA A 117 -3.26 2.73 13.49
CA ALA A 117 -4.24 1.63 13.45
C ALA A 117 -5.48 1.95 12.60
N ASP A 118 -5.99 3.18 12.64
CA ASP A 118 -7.19 3.59 11.91
C ASP A 118 -7.15 3.26 10.40
N PRO A 119 -6.10 3.63 9.63
CA PRO A 119 -6.02 3.25 8.22
C PRO A 119 -5.77 1.74 8.01
N ILE A 120 -5.13 1.07 8.97
CA ILE A 120 -4.89 -0.39 8.95
C ILE A 120 -6.20 -1.14 9.02
N ILE A 121 -6.99 -0.89 10.07
CA ILE A 121 -8.22 -1.63 10.36
C ILE A 121 -9.22 -1.46 9.21
N CYS A 122 -9.53 -0.21 8.84
CA CYS A 122 -10.49 0.04 7.76
C CYS A 122 -9.98 -0.45 6.40
N GLY A 123 -8.68 -0.36 6.11
CA GLY A 123 -8.10 -0.85 4.85
C GLY A 123 -8.16 -2.37 4.73
N ARG A 124 -7.92 -3.10 5.82
CA ARG A 124 -7.99 -4.58 5.86
C ARG A 124 -9.43 -5.07 5.74
N GLU A 125 -10.30 -4.60 6.63
CA GLU A 125 -11.64 -5.16 6.78
C GLU A 125 -12.58 -4.77 5.63
N GLN A 126 -12.53 -3.50 5.21
CA GLN A 126 -13.44 -3.01 4.19
C GLN A 126 -12.90 -3.33 2.79
N LEU A 127 -11.60 -3.17 2.58
CA LEU A 127 -11.00 -3.24 1.25
C LEU A 127 -10.07 -4.45 1.03
N GLY A 128 -9.60 -5.14 2.06
CA GLY A 128 -8.68 -6.27 1.88
C GLY A 128 -7.24 -5.89 1.56
N TYR A 129 -6.78 -4.70 1.94
CA TYR A 129 -5.35 -4.40 1.94
C TYR A 129 -4.63 -5.27 2.98
N SER A 130 -3.40 -5.72 2.67
CA SER A 130 -2.53 -6.51 3.55
C SER A 130 -1.77 -5.65 4.58
N LYS A 131 -2.43 -4.63 5.13
CA LYS A 131 -1.82 -3.65 6.07
C LYS A 131 -1.40 -4.29 7.37
N ILE A 132 -0.24 -3.89 7.87
CA ILE A 132 0.33 -4.25 9.17
C ILE A 132 1.01 -3.01 9.78
N TYR A 133 1.22 -3.05 11.10
CA TYR A 133 1.76 -1.90 11.83
C TYR A 133 3.29 -1.95 11.90
N ALA A 134 3.93 -0.80 11.69
CA ALA A 134 5.31 -0.53 12.08
C ALA A 134 5.43 0.93 12.55
N ASP A 135 6.43 1.22 13.37
CA ASP A 135 6.91 2.59 13.53
C ASP A 135 7.60 2.98 12.23
N ILE A 136 7.18 4.11 11.65
CA ILE A 136 7.69 4.60 10.37
C ILE A 136 8.05 6.06 10.56
N THR A 137 9.34 6.39 10.37
CA THR A 137 9.81 7.76 10.50
C THR A 137 9.19 8.67 9.45
N ASP A 138 9.14 9.97 9.74
CA ASP A 138 9.09 10.96 8.67
C ASP A 138 10.39 10.88 7.86
N ILE A 139 10.39 11.47 6.67
CA ILE A 139 11.65 11.65 5.95
C ILE A 139 12.50 12.65 6.71
N TYR A 140 13.73 12.27 6.97
CA TYR A 140 14.72 13.11 7.64
C TYR A 140 15.99 13.20 6.79
N GLU A 141 16.75 14.27 6.96
CA GLU A 141 17.96 14.55 6.20
C GLU A 141 19.19 14.16 7.03
N GLU A 142 20.17 13.52 6.40
CA GLU A 142 21.54 13.39 6.91
C GLU A 142 22.51 14.01 5.87
N GLU A 143 23.82 14.01 6.13
CA GLU A 143 24.80 14.70 5.27
C GLU A 143 24.82 14.18 3.81
N ASP A 144 24.50 12.91 3.59
CA ASP A 144 24.63 12.22 2.30
C ASP A 144 23.29 11.88 1.65
N GLY A 145 22.18 12.46 2.12
CA GLY A 145 20.87 12.33 1.50
C GLY A 145 19.71 12.34 2.48
N THR A 146 18.58 11.82 2.03
CA THR A 146 17.35 11.76 2.82
C THR A 146 16.96 10.33 3.12
N TYR A 147 16.42 10.09 4.31
CA TYR A 147 16.23 8.75 4.84
C TYR A 147 14.81 8.54 5.36
N ALA A 148 14.41 7.27 5.37
CA ALA A 148 13.25 6.80 6.11
C ALA A 148 13.55 5.42 6.69
N ALA A 149 13.12 5.17 7.92
CA ALA A 149 13.33 3.91 8.60
C ALA A 149 12.00 3.29 9.06
N LEU A 150 11.97 1.96 9.11
CA LEU A 150 10.88 1.19 9.67
C LEU A 150 11.38 0.32 10.81
N SER A 151 10.65 0.33 11.91
CA SER A 151 10.90 -0.53 13.04
C SER A 151 9.64 -1.16 13.60
N SER A 152 9.79 -2.29 14.29
CA SER A 152 8.73 -2.94 15.03
C SER A 152 9.33 -3.51 16.31
N TRP A 153 8.69 -3.33 17.46
CA TRP A 153 9.23 -3.79 18.75
C TRP A 153 10.64 -3.26 19.04
N ASN A 154 10.94 -2.02 18.63
CA ASN A 154 12.27 -1.39 18.68
C ASN A 154 13.36 -2.09 17.84
N PHE A 155 12.99 -3.01 16.97
CA PHE A 155 13.88 -3.58 15.97
C PHE A 155 13.70 -2.84 14.64
N GLU A 156 14.68 -2.03 14.26
CA GLU A 156 14.77 -1.47 12.91
C GLU A 156 15.03 -2.62 11.93
N PHE A 157 14.18 -2.74 10.91
CA PHE A 157 14.27 -3.83 9.94
C PHE A 157 14.53 -3.34 8.52
N LEU A 158 14.29 -2.06 8.23
CA LEU A 158 14.49 -1.47 6.92
C LEU A 158 14.88 0.00 7.05
N LYS A 159 15.95 0.38 6.34
CA LYS A 159 16.35 1.78 6.12
C LYS A 159 16.37 2.04 4.61
N LEU A 160 15.71 3.11 4.20
CA LEU A 160 15.67 3.61 2.83
C LEU A 160 16.52 4.87 2.76
N HIS A 161 17.38 4.96 1.76
CA HIS A 161 18.23 6.12 1.49
C HIS A 161 17.92 6.67 0.11
N PHE A 162 17.51 7.93 0.03
CA PHE A 162 17.11 8.63 -1.18
C PHE A 162 18.07 9.78 -1.46
N LYS A 163 18.68 9.74 -2.64
CA LYS A 163 19.66 10.72 -3.12
C LYS A 163 19.08 11.48 -4.31
N MET A 164 18.38 12.57 -4.02
CA MET A 164 17.61 13.31 -5.04
C MET A 164 18.47 14.27 -5.88
N ASP A 165 19.75 14.39 -5.56
CA ASP A 165 20.80 15.12 -6.28
C ASP A 165 21.57 14.22 -7.28
N GLU A 166 21.52 12.90 -7.10
CA GLU A 166 22.03 11.91 -8.06
C GLU A 166 20.99 11.59 -9.14
N LYS A 167 21.42 11.14 -10.32
CA LYS A 167 20.49 10.68 -11.38
C LYS A 167 20.12 9.20 -11.17
N PRO A 168 18.92 8.77 -11.61
CA PRO A 168 18.63 7.35 -11.74
C PRO A 168 19.65 6.65 -12.65
N ASP A 169 19.95 5.38 -12.37
CA ASP A 169 20.80 4.54 -13.22
C ASP A 169 20.17 4.38 -14.62
N ASP A 170 18.84 4.23 -14.69
CA ASP A 170 18.09 4.25 -15.94
C ASP A 170 16.74 4.98 -15.78
N LEU A 171 16.69 6.24 -16.23
CA LEU A 171 15.48 7.05 -16.19
C LEU A 171 14.36 6.51 -17.10
N SER A 172 14.69 5.96 -18.27
CA SER A 172 13.69 5.45 -19.20
C SER A 172 13.00 4.22 -18.63
N GLU A 173 13.77 3.34 -18.01
CA GLU A 173 13.29 2.15 -17.32
C GLU A 173 12.45 2.52 -16.08
N MET A 174 12.90 3.48 -15.27
CA MET A 174 12.10 4.04 -14.17
C MET A 174 10.72 4.51 -14.65
N GLN A 175 10.69 5.28 -15.74
CA GLN A 175 9.43 5.79 -16.32
C GLN A 175 8.55 4.65 -16.83
N LYS A 176 9.11 3.66 -17.52
CA LYS A 176 8.39 2.48 -18.00
C LYS A 176 7.71 1.71 -16.86
N VAL A 177 8.42 1.52 -15.73
CA VAL A 177 7.88 0.77 -14.59
C VAL A 177 6.84 1.58 -13.81
N LEU A 178 7.11 2.86 -13.53
CA LEU A 178 6.20 3.69 -12.73
C LEU A 178 4.97 4.18 -13.50
N PHE A 179 5.07 4.35 -14.82
CA PHE A 179 3.99 4.84 -15.68
C PHE A 179 3.44 3.80 -16.63
N ASP A 180 3.64 2.52 -16.33
CA ASP A 180 3.08 1.39 -17.05
C ASP A 180 1.62 1.64 -17.49
N GLU A 181 1.42 1.74 -18.80
CA GLU A 181 0.15 2.08 -19.43
C GLU A 181 -0.88 0.96 -19.28
N GLU A 182 -0.41 -0.28 -19.23
CA GLU A 182 -1.24 -1.48 -19.03
C GLU A 182 -1.58 -1.71 -17.54
N ASN A 183 -1.03 -0.93 -16.60
CA ASN A 183 -1.39 -1.06 -15.20
C ASN A 183 -2.82 -0.55 -14.96
N GLU A 184 -3.74 -1.46 -14.66
CA GLU A 184 -5.14 -1.19 -14.36
C GLU A 184 -5.38 -0.85 -12.89
N GLY A 185 -4.42 -1.12 -11.99
CA GLY A 185 -4.55 -0.82 -10.56
C GLY A 185 -3.72 -1.72 -9.64
N ILE A 186 -3.98 -1.58 -8.33
CA ILE A 186 -3.29 -2.33 -7.28
C ILE A 186 -4.22 -3.42 -6.76
N MET A 187 -3.77 -4.66 -6.85
CA MET A 187 -4.46 -5.86 -6.43
C MET A 187 -4.00 -6.33 -5.05
N HIS A 188 -4.95 -6.89 -4.31
CA HIS A 188 -4.75 -7.41 -2.97
C HIS A 188 -5.55 -8.68 -2.76
N TYR A 189 -5.05 -9.57 -1.93
CA TYR A 189 -5.74 -10.79 -1.53
C TYR A 189 -6.41 -10.58 -0.16
N LYS A 190 -7.74 -10.40 -0.16
CA LYS A 190 -8.51 -10.24 1.08
C LYS A 190 -8.69 -11.61 1.72
N TYR A 191 -8.21 -11.79 2.95
CA TYR A 191 -8.38 -13.01 3.73
C TYR A 191 -8.86 -12.68 5.16
N ILE A 192 -10.01 -13.23 5.57
CA ILE A 192 -10.51 -13.19 6.95
C ILE A 192 -10.61 -14.65 7.45
N PRO A 193 -9.92 -15.03 8.54
CA PRO A 193 -9.94 -16.38 9.05
C PRO A 193 -11.30 -16.73 9.66
N HIS A 194 -11.70 -17.99 9.52
CA HIS A 194 -12.82 -18.57 10.22
C HIS A 194 -12.52 -18.73 11.72
N SER A 195 -13.53 -18.58 12.57
CA SER A 195 -13.36 -18.51 14.04
C SER A 195 -13.39 -19.86 14.77
N GLU A 196 -13.46 -20.98 14.05
CA GLU A 196 -13.42 -22.33 14.63
C GLU A 196 -11.99 -22.82 14.92
N ALA A 197 -11.91 -23.87 15.77
CA ALA A 197 -10.65 -24.50 16.16
C ALA A 197 -9.79 -24.87 14.94
N GLY A 198 -8.51 -24.48 15.00
CA GLY A 198 -7.52 -24.72 13.95
C GLY A 198 -7.21 -23.51 13.09
N PHE A 199 -8.08 -22.49 13.03
CA PHE A 199 -7.85 -21.21 12.34
C PHE A 199 -7.31 -21.32 10.89
N ASN A 200 -7.58 -22.44 10.22
CA ASN A 200 -6.99 -22.83 8.94
C ASN A 200 -7.96 -22.72 7.76
N LYS A 201 -9.16 -22.20 8.00
CA LYS A 201 -10.17 -21.91 6.98
C LYS A 201 -10.45 -20.40 6.93
N ALA A 202 -11.00 -19.94 5.82
CA ALA A 202 -11.36 -18.54 5.62
C ALA A 202 -12.88 -18.36 5.59
N ASP A 203 -13.40 -17.37 6.31
CA ASP A 203 -14.76 -16.85 6.09
C ASP A 203 -14.82 -16.01 4.80
N VAL A 204 -13.72 -15.31 4.50
CA VAL A 204 -13.59 -14.47 3.32
C VAL A 204 -12.23 -14.72 2.69
N GLN A 205 -12.20 -15.03 1.39
CA GLN A 205 -10.96 -15.10 0.61
C GLN A 205 -11.21 -14.72 -0.85
N TYR A 206 -10.68 -13.61 -1.36
CA TYR A 206 -10.78 -13.24 -2.77
C TYR A 206 -9.80 -12.12 -3.14
N VAL A 207 -9.53 -11.99 -4.44
CA VAL A 207 -8.77 -10.86 -4.97
C VAL A 207 -9.66 -9.64 -5.10
N THR A 208 -9.10 -8.49 -4.74
CA THR A 208 -9.71 -7.17 -4.87
C THR A 208 -8.76 -6.25 -5.60
N ILE A 209 -9.29 -5.30 -6.38
CA ILE A 209 -8.48 -4.28 -7.04
C ILE A 209 -8.89 -2.87 -6.58
N THR A 210 -7.88 -2.03 -6.34
CA THR A 210 -7.99 -0.57 -6.33
C THR A 210 -7.59 -0.07 -7.72
N PRO A 211 -8.56 0.32 -8.58
CA PRO A 211 -8.28 0.84 -9.91
C PRO A 211 -7.24 1.97 -9.94
N LYS A 212 -6.46 2.07 -11.02
CA LYS A 212 -5.51 3.16 -11.26
C LYS A 212 -6.23 4.51 -11.42
N THR A 213 -7.40 4.48 -12.04
CA THR A 213 -8.23 5.66 -12.29
C THR A 213 -9.59 5.49 -11.62
N PHE A 214 -10.08 6.58 -11.02
CA PHE A 214 -11.43 6.68 -10.49
C PHE A 214 -12.10 7.90 -11.09
N PRO A 215 -13.39 7.82 -11.47
CA PRO A 215 -14.12 8.99 -11.90
C PRO A 215 -14.25 9.94 -10.71
N ALA A 216 -13.58 11.10 -10.78
CA ALA A 216 -13.71 12.16 -9.79
C ALA A 216 -15.20 12.54 -9.64
N PRO A 217 -15.70 12.83 -8.42
CA PRO A 217 -17.02 13.40 -8.26
C PRO A 217 -17.13 14.65 -9.13
N GLU A 218 -18.28 14.86 -9.79
CA GLU A 218 -18.48 15.98 -10.72
C GLU A 218 -18.17 17.35 -10.09
N ASP A 219 -18.30 17.44 -8.77
CA ASP A 219 -18.07 18.65 -7.99
C ASP A 219 -16.72 18.71 -7.27
N ALA A 220 -15.81 17.78 -7.54
CA ALA A 220 -14.46 17.81 -7.00
C ALA A 220 -13.62 18.92 -7.65
N LYS A 221 -12.90 19.69 -6.83
CA LYS A 221 -11.98 20.71 -7.33
C LYS A 221 -10.82 20.04 -8.09
N PRO A 222 -10.37 20.63 -9.22
CA PRO A 222 -9.18 20.14 -9.90
C PRO A 222 -7.98 20.24 -8.98
N LEU A 223 -7.16 19.18 -8.96
CA LEU A 223 -5.92 19.14 -8.19
C LEU A 223 -4.77 19.69 -9.01
N PRO A 224 -3.79 20.38 -8.39
CA PRO A 224 -2.58 20.80 -9.09
C PRO A 224 -1.85 19.59 -9.66
N GLN A 225 -1.16 19.78 -10.78
CA GLN A 225 -0.29 18.72 -11.31
C GLN A 225 0.87 18.49 -10.34
N PRO A 226 1.17 17.23 -10.00
CA PRO A 226 2.29 16.95 -9.11
C PRO A 226 3.62 17.14 -9.84
N GLU A 227 4.55 17.79 -9.17
CA GLU A 227 5.94 17.85 -9.61
C GLU A 227 6.70 16.60 -9.16
N ARG A 228 7.56 16.08 -10.04
CA ARG A 228 8.40 14.92 -9.77
C ARG A 228 9.88 15.27 -9.93
N VAL A 229 10.64 14.92 -8.90
CA VAL A 229 12.10 14.94 -8.93
C VAL A 229 12.57 13.49 -9.09
N TRP A 230 13.55 13.27 -9.95
CA TRP A 230 14.18 11.97 -10.18
C TRP A 230 15.49 11.91 -9.43
N GLY A 231 15.79 10.77 -8.83
CA GLY A 231 16.95 10.58 -7.97
C GLY A 231 17.52 9.17 -8.08
N ASN A 232 18.52 8.87 -7.25
CA ASN A 232 18.94 7.51 -6.95
C ASN A 232 18.51 7.11 -5.53
N ALA A 233 18.67 5.84 -5.18
CA ALA A 233 18.39 5.36 -3.84
C ALA A 233 19.15 4.07 -3.52
N SER A 234 19.21 3.74 -2.23
CA SER A 234 19.61 2.43 -1.75
C SER A 234 18.69 1.99 -0.62
N LEU A 235 18.78 0.72 -0.24
CA LEU A 235 18.09 0.21 0.92
C LEU A 235 18.95 -0.80 1.68
N GLU A 236 18.73 -0.88 2.97
CA GLU A 236 19.37 -1.82 3.87
C GLU A 236 18.32 -2.57 4.70
N TRP A 237 18.50 -3.88 4.82
CA TRP A 237 17.65 -4.75 5.63
C TRP A 237 18.41 -5.23 6.85
N TRP A 238 17.77 -5.16 8.02
CA TRP A 238 18.16 -5.96 9.18
C TRP A 238 17.20 -7.14 9.28
N ILE A 239 17.74 -8.35 9.16
CA ILE A 239 16.93 -9.57 9.05
C ILE A 239 16.53 -10.04 10.45
N PRO A 240 15.24 -10.03 10.81
CA PRO A 240 14.80 -10.41 12.15
C PRO A 240 14.77 -11.92 12.36
N GLU A 241 15.01 -12.36 13.60
CA GLU A 241 14.51 -13.61 14.14
C GLU A 241 13.10 -13.42 14.72
N TRP A 242 12.43 -14.52 15.11
CA TRP A 242 11.11 -14.44 15.74
C TRP A 242 11.08 -13.53 16.97
N LYS A 243 12.11 -13.56 17.83
CA LYS A 243 12.14 -12.77 19.07
C LYS A 243 12.22 -11.26 18.84
N ASP A 244 12.70 -10.82 17.68
CA ASP A 244 12.91 -9.41 17.38
C ASP A 244 11.61 -8.73 16.96
N MET A 245 10.75 -9.42 16.18
CA MET A 245 9.43 -8.94 15.76
C MET A 245 8.43 -10.10 15.52
N PRO A 246 7.87 -10.69 16.59
CA PRO A 246 7.22 -12.01 16.59
C PRO A 246 6.13 -12.28 15.56
N THR A 247 5.35 -11.26 15.20
CA THR A 247 4.18 -11.41 14.34
C THR A 247 4.45 -11.12 12.87
N GLN A 248 5.64 -10.59 12.54
CA GLN A 248 5.93 -10.05 11.22
C GLN A 248 7.32 -10.44 10.67
N TYR A 249 8.18 -11.10 11.48
CA TYR A 249 9.56 -11.48 11.08
C TYR A 249 9.61 -12.23 9.73
N HIS A 250 8.69 -13.18 9.51
CA HIS A 250 8.61 -13.98 8.30
C HIS A 250 8.26 -13.16 7.05
N ILE A 251 7.55 -12.03 7.21
CA ILE A 251 7.22 -11.11 6.11
C ILE A 251 8.49 -10.35 5.69
N VAL A 252 9.24 -9.85 6.67
CA VAL A 252 10.52 -9.15 6.43
C VAL A 252 11.56 -10.09 5.82
N GLN A 253 11.72 -11.29 6.38
CA GLN A 253 12.59 -12.33 5.80
C GLN A 253 12.18 -12.65 4.36
N GLY A 254 10.87 -12.73 4.09
CA GLY A 254 10.35 -12.97 2.76
C GLY A 254 10.74 -11.87 1.76
N LEU A 255 10.52 -10.61 2.11
CA LEU A 255 10.89 -9.46 1.26
C LEU A 255 12.40 -9.32 1.07
N ALA A 256 13.18 -9.47 2.14
CA ALA A 256 14.63 -9.37 2.08
C ALA A 256 15.28 -10.55 1.34
N SER A 257 14.57 -11.68 1.20
CA SER A 257 15.01 -12.81 0.35
C SER A 257 14.90 -12.54 -1.15
N LEU A 258 14.21 -11.46 -1.56
CA LEU A 258 14.11 -11.05 -2.96
C LEU A 258 15.44 -10.39 -3.37
N PRO A 259 16.20 -10.97 -4.32
CA PRO A 259 17.49 -10.41 -4.70
C PRO A 259 17.35 -9.00 -5.26
N ILE A 260 18.19 -8.08 -4.81
CA ILE A 260 18.36 -6.77 -5.43
C ILE A 260 19.44 -6.95 -6.51
N LEU A 261 19.03 -7.17 -7.76
CA LEU A 261 19.97 -7.37 -8.87
C LEU A 261 20.60 -6.04 -9.30
N ARG A 262 19.78 -4.99 -9.35
CA ARG A 262 20.16 -3.62 -9.68
C ARG A 262 19.11 -2.65 -9.17
N VAL A 263 19.52 -1.54 -8.58
CA VAL A 263 18.63 -0.42 -8.32
C VAL A 263 18.50 0.40 -9.61
N VAL A 264 17.26 0.63 -10.07
CA VAL A 264 17.00 1.40 -11.30
C VAL A 264 17.04 2.90 -11.00
N GLY A 265 16.57 3.28 -9.81
CA GLY A 265 16.64 4.63 -9.28
C GLY A 265 15.46 4.95 -8.36
N ALA A 266 15.22 6.25 -8.19
CA ALA A 266 14.21 6.76 -7.30
C ALA A 266 13.48 8.00 -7.84
N SER A 267 12.38 8.36 -7.19
CA SER A 267 11.72 9.62 -7.43
C SER A 267 11.01 10.15 -6.19
N LYS A 268 10.91 11.48 -6.10
CA LYS A 268 10.14 12.22 -5.10
C LYS A 268 8.99 12.93 -5.77
N VAL A 269 7.80 12.85 -5.19
CA VAL A 269 6.60 13.54 -5.66
C VAL A 269 5.87 14.15 -4.48
N HIS A 270 5.43 15.40 -4.63
CA HIS A 270 4.46 16.01 -3.74
C HIS A 270 3.10 16.10 -4.44
N LEU A 271 2.05 15.63 -3.78
CA LEU A 271 0.69 15.53 -4.31
C LEU A 271 -0.27 16.23 -3.37
N CYS A 272 -1.10 17.11 -3.93
CA CYS A 272 -2.43 17.35 -3.37
C CYS A 272 -3.31 16.19 -3.81
N ILE A 273 -3.85 15.45 -2.86
CA ILE A 273 -4.73 14.32 -3.15
C ILE A 273 -6.16 14.63 -2.72
N ILE A 274 -7.10 13.98 -3.39
CA ILE A 274 -8.40 13.70 -2.84
C ILE A 274 -8.36 12.19 -2.60
N MET A 275 -8.30 11.75 -1.35
CA MET A 275 -8.46 10.33 -1.07
C MET A 275 -9.90 9.94 -1.39
N MET A 276 -10.10 9.55 -2.63
CA MET A 276 -11.30 8.94 -3.12
C MET A 276 -11.24 7.49 -2.70
N PHE A 277 -11.71 7.23 -1.49
CA PHE A 277 -11.80 5.88 -0.95
C PHE A 277 -12.98 5.11 -1.57
N ILE A 278 -13.07 5.12 -2.89
CA ILE A 278 -14.20 4.66 -3.68
C ILE A 278 -13.92 3.24 -4.19
N ILE A 279 -14.91 2.37 -3.96
CA ILE A 279 -15.20 1.05 -4.53
C ILE A 279 -13.98 0.27 -5.06
N LYS A 280 -13.55 -0.74 -4.28
CA LYS A 280 -12.83 -1.86 -4.88
C LYS A 280 -13.79 -2.72 -5.70
N ARG A 281 -13.37 -3.14 -6.89
CA ARG A 281 -14.07 -4.20 -7.64
C ARG A 281 -13.65 -5.56 -7.07
N LEU A 282 -14.63 -6.40 -6.78
CA LEU A 282 -14.41 -7.81 -6.51
C LEU A 282 -14.04 -8.50 -7.82
N LEU A 283 -12.92 -9.23 -7.83
CA LEU A 283 -12.52 -10.02 -9.00
C LEU A 283 -13.01 -11.45 -8.82
N SER A 284 -13.39 -12.10 -9.93
CA SER A 284 -13.88 -13.47 -9.89
C SER A 284 -12.78 -14.40 -9.34
N LYS A 285 -13.15 -15.22 -8.35
CA LYS A 285 -12.25 -16.28 -7.84
C LYS A 285 -12.03 -17.30 -8.94
N LYS A 286 -10.81 -17.81 -9.09
CA LYS A 286 -10.60 -19.09 -9.76
C LYS A 286 -11.26 -20.18 -8.91
N VAL A 287 -12.32 -20.79 -9.44
CA VAL A 287 -12.94 -21.97 -8.79
C VAL A 287 -12.01 -23.14 -9.07
N LYS A 288 -11.47 -23.76 -8.03
CA LYS A 288 -10.95 -25.13 -8.10
C LYS A 288 -12.07 -26.09 -7.73
#